data_AF-A0A9E5FI79-F1
#
_entry.id   AF-A0A9E5FI79-F1
#
_cell.length_a   1.000
_cell.length_b   1.000
_cell.length_c   1.000
_cell.angle_alpha   90.00
_cell.angle_beta   90.00
_cell.angle_gamma   90.00
#
_symmetry.space_group_name_H-M   'P 1'
#
loop_
_entity.id
_entity.type
_entity.pdbx_description
1 polymer ?
#
loop_
_entity_poly.entity_id
_entity_poly.type
_entity_poly.pdbx_seq_one_letter_code
_entity_poly.pdbx_strand_id
1 'polypeptide(L)'
;MAAKQIAFEQEAREALRRGVTKLARAVKVTLGPKGRNVIIQKSFGSPTVTKDGVTVAKEIELEDKYENMGARMVREVASKTSDVAGDGTTTATVLAEAIFNEGLKAVVSGANPMLMKRGMELAVSHIVDKLHEMSKKCSSLKDMQAVATVAANHDSEIGTIIAEAMEKVGKDGVITVEEGKSFKTAHEFVEGMQFDRGYLSPYFINDKTRMECDLEDCYILVHEKKISASKVVVREQSFNALGQEETLRVEIQLPRGRVNPLLE
;
A
#
# COMPACT_ATOMS: atom_id res chain seq x y z
N MET A 1 -10.94 23.95 -24.37
CA MET A 1 -11.29 22.80 -23.50
C MET A 1 -12.02 21.78 -24.36
N ALA A 2 -11.76 20.48 -24.19
CA ALA A 2 -12.52 19.45 -24.89
C ALA A 2 -13.99 19.42 -24.40
N ALA A 3 -14.93 19.20 -25.31
CA ALA A 3 -16.35 19.05 -24.97
C ALA A 3 -16.57 17.92 -23.96
N LYS A 4 -17.49 18.11 -23.01
CA LYS A 4 -17.83 17.14 -21.98
C LYS A 4 -19.09 16.37 -22.38
N GLN A 5 -19.06 15.06 -22.20
CA GLN A 5 -20.27 14.23 -22.27
C GLN A 5 -20.90 14.20 -20.87
N ILE A 6 -22.23 14.29 -20.83
CA ILE A 6 -23.00 14.29 -19.59
C ILE A 6 -24.10 13.24 -19.73
N ALA A 7 -24.17 12.32 -18.77
CA ALA A 7 -25.22 11.31 -18.67
C ALA A 7 -25.92 11.45 -17.31
N PHE A 8 -27.21 11.09 -17.27
CA PHE A 8 -28.05 11.25 -16.10
C PHE A 8 -28.72 9.95 -15.69
N GLU A 9 -29.21 9.94 -14.45
CA GLU A 9 -30.12 8.93 -13.91
C GLU A 9 -29.67 7.48 -14.19
N GLN A 10 -30.53 6.69 -14.82
CA GLN A 10 -30.37 5.25 -14.98
C GLN A 10 -29.26 4.89 -15.96
N GLU A 11 -29.07 5.66 -17.03
CA GLU A 11 -28.01 5.42 -18.00
C GLU A 11 -26.63 5.55 -17.33
N ALA A 12 -26.42 6.65 -16.59
CA ALA A 12 -25.17 6.87 -15.86
C ALA A 12 -24.96 5.81 -14.77
N ARG A 13 -25.99 5.50 -13.99
CA ARG A 13 -25.94 4.49 -12.91
C ARG A 13 -25.59 3.09 -13.42
N GLU A 14 -26.22 2.68 -14.52
CA GLU A 14 -26.00 1.36 -15.09
C GLU A 14 -24.60 1.24 -15.73
N ALA A 15 -24.12 2.31 -16.38
CA ALA A 15 -22.73 2.35 -16.86
C ALA A 15 -21.72 2.25 -15.71
N LEU A 16 -21.92 3.00 -14.63
CA LEU A 16 -21.07 2.88 -13.44
C LEU A 16 -21.09 1.46 -12.87
N ARG A 17 -22.28 0.84 -12.76
CA ARG A 17 -22.46 -0.53 -12.28
C ARG A 17 -21.68 -1.54 -13.12
N ARG A 18 -21.76 -1.45 -14.45
CA ARG A 18 -21.00 -2.32 -15.36
C ARG A 18 -19.49 -2.17 -15.13
N GLY A 19 -19.01 -0.94 -14.96
CA GLY A 19 -17.61 -0.65 -14.65
C GLY A 19 -17.13 -1.27 -13.34
N VAL A 20 -17.88 -1.04 -12.27
CA VAL A 20 -17.62 -1.62 -10.93
C VAL A 20 -17.56 -3.14 -11.00
N THR A 21 -18.56 -3.78 -11.63
CA THR A 21 -18.63 -5.24 -11.74
C THR A 21 -17.54 -5.83 -12.63
N LYS A 22 -17.12 -5.14 -13.71
CA LYS A 22 -16.00 -5.60 -14.55
C LYS A 22 -14.70 -5.67 -13.74
N LEU A 23 -14.38 -4.61 -13.00
CA LEU A 23 -13.18 -4.59 -12.16
C LEU A 23 -13.27 -5.62 -11.03
N ALA A 24 -14.37 -5.62 -10.28
CA ALA A 24 -14.55 -6.55 -9.16
C ALA A 24 -14.52 -8.01 -9.61
N ARG A 25 -15.02 -8.34 -10.80
CA ARG A 25 -14.94 -9.69 -11.37
C ARG A 25 -13.52 -10.13 -11.66
N ALA A 26 -12.64 -9.23 -12.10
CA ALA A 26 -11.24 -9.53 -12.33
C ALA A 26 -10.45 -9.70 -11.02
N VAL A 27 -10.81 -8.95 -9.98
CA VAL A 27 -10.14 -9.03 -8.67
C VAL A 27 -10.64 -10.23 -7.84
N LYS A 28 -11.96 -10.49 -7.81
CA LYS A 28 -12.55 -11.53 -6.95
C LYS A 28 -12.07 -12.95 -7.22
N VAL A 29 -11.56 -13.23 -8.41
CA VAL A 29 -11.02 -14.57 -8.73
C VAL A 29 -9.74 -14.88 -7.96
N THR A 30 -9.07 -13.87 -7.41
CA THR A 30 -7.85 -14.06 -6.61
C THR A 30 -8.13 -14.29 -5.12
N LEU A 31 -9.38 -14.21 -4.68
CA LEU A 31 -9.74 -14.29 -3.27
C LEU A 31 -9.52 -15.71 -2.69
N GLY A 32 -8.75 -15.76 -1.59
CA GLY A 32 -8.60 -16.94 -0.75
C GLY A 32 -7.66 -18.02 -1.30
N PRO A 33 -7.54 -19.17 -0.60
CA PRO A 33 -6.54 -20.20 -0.91
C PRO A 33 -6.75 -20.89 -2.26
N LYS A 34 -7.99 -20.91 -2.74
CA LYS A 34 -8.37 -21.42 -4.08
C LYS A 34 -8.44 -20.32 -5.13
N GLY A 35 -7.90 -19.14 -4.81
CA GLY A 35 -7.77 -18.02 -5.73
C GLY A 35 -6.93 -18.41 -6.94
N ARG A 36 -7.37 -17.97 -8.12
CA ARG A 36 -6.72 -18.19 -9.40
C ARG A 36 -5.77 -17.05 -9.72
N ASN A 37 -4.75 -17.35 -10.51
CA ASN A 37 -3.83 -16.35 -11.01
C ASN A 37 -4.51 -15.50 -12.08
N VAL A 38 -4.21 -14.20 -12.07
CA VAL A 38 -4.54 -13.27 -13.15
C VAL A 38 -3.26 -13.00 -13.92
N ILE A 39 -3.36 -13.03 -15.25
CA ILE A 39 -2.24 -12.77 -16.16
C ILE A 39 -2.45 -11.36 -16.72
N ILE A 40 -1.45 -10.51 -16.55
CA ILE A 40 -1.48 -9.11 -16.95
C ILE A 40 -0.42 -8.91 -18.04
N GLN A 41 -0.85 -8.38 -19.19
CA GLN A 41 0.05 -8.03 -20.28
C GLN A 41 0.91 -6.83 -19.87
N LYS A 42 2.22 -6.93 -20.08
CA LYS A 42 3.14 -5.79 -20.02
C LYS A 42 3.40 -5.27 -21.44
N SER A 43 3.67 -3.98 -21.57
CA SER A 43 4.04 -3.36 -22.86
C SER A 43 5.36 -3.89 -23.41
N PHE A 44 6.26 -4.34 -22.52
CA PHE A 44 7.54 -4.95 -22.84
C PHE A 44 7.82 -6.11 -21.90
N GLY A 45 8.52 -7.14 -22.40
CA GLY A 45 8.89 -8.32 -21.62
C GLY A 45 7.77 -9.35 -21.45
N SER A 46 7.93 -10.22 -20.45
CA SER A 46 6.97 -11.29 -20.14
C SER A 46 5.75 -10.76 -19.38
N PRO A 47 4.57 -11.38 -19.54
CA PRO A 47 3.39 -11.02 -18.77
C PRO A 47 3.61 -11.26 -17.27
N THR A 48 2.93 -10.48 -16.44
CA THR A 48 2.97 -10.64 -14.99
C THR A 48 1.84 -11.56 -14.55
N VAL A 49 2.19 -12.55 -13.74
CA VAL A 49 1.22 -13.48 -13.14
C VAL A 49 1.09 -13.12 -11.67
N THR A 50 -0.11 -12.74 -11.23
CA THR A 50 -0.31 -12.28 -9.86
C THR A 50 -1.62 -12.80 -9.26
N LYS A 51 -1.63 -12.92 -7.93
CA LYS A 51 -2.84 -13.10 -7.11
C LYS A 51 -3.16 -11.85 -6.27
N ASP A 52 -2.34 -10.81 -6.35
CA ASP A 52 -2.59 -9.59 -5.61
C ASP A 52 -3.73 -8.77 -6.25
N GLY A 53 -4.77 -8.52 -5.47
CA GLY A 53 -5.94 -7.76 -5.89
C GLY A 53 -5.63 -6.30 -6.22
N VAL A 54 -4.63 -5.69 -5.56
CA VAL A 54 -4.26 -4.28 -5.82
C VAL A 54 -3.61 -4.14 -7.18
N THR A 55 -2.63 -5.01 -7.46
CA THR A 55 -1.95 -5.04 -8.76
C THR A 55 -2.96 -5.27 -9.88
N VAL A 56 -3.89 -6.22 -9.72
CA VAL A 56 -4.96 -6.45 -10.70
C VAL A 56 -5.85 -5.22 -10.86
N ALA A 57 -6.29 -4.58 -9.76
CA ALA A 57 -7.15 -3.41 -9.82
C ALA A 57 -6.47 -2.19 -10.47
N LYS A 58 -5.15 -2.03 -10.30
CA LYS A 58 -4.38 -0.92 -10.85
C LYS A 58 -4.30 -0.95 -12.37
N GLU A 59 -4.25 -2.15 -12.94
CA GLU A 59 -4.06 -2.41 -14.38
C GLU A 59 -5.38 -2.38 -15.18
N ILE A 60 -6.53 -2.30 -14.50
CA ILE A 60 -7.83 -2.27 -15.16
C ILE A 60 -8.19 -0.84 -15.58
N GLU A 61 -8.20 -0.62 -16.89
CA GLU A 61 -8.73 0.58 -17.53
C GLU A 61 -9.74 0.16 -18.61
N LEU A 62 -10.91 0.81 -18.59
CA LEU A 62 -12.01 0.49 -19.51
C LEU A 62 -12.11 1.55 -20.61
N GLU A 63 -12.45 1.12 -21.82
CA GLU A 63 -12.61 2.00 -22.99
C GLU A 63 -13.77 2.98 -22.82
N ASP A 64 -14.91 2.50 -22.32
CA ASP A 64 -16.06 3.35 -22.02
C ASP A 64 -15.74 4.25 -20.81
N LYS A 65 -15.87 5.56 -21.00
CA LYS A 65 -15.49 6.55 -19.99
C LYS A 65 -16.33 6.45 -18.71
N TYR A 66 -17.62 6.15 -18.82
CA TYR A 66 -18.51 6.04 -17.66
C TYR A 66 -18.23 4.75 -16.89
N GLU A 67 -18.04 3.63 -17.59
CA GLU A 67 -17.60 2.38 -16.96
C GLU A 67 -16.22 2.56 -16.30
N ASN A 68 -15.29 3.23 -16.96
CA ASN A 68 -13.96 3.50 -16.41
C ASN A 68 -14.02 4.36 -15.13
N MET A 69 -14.95 5.32 -15.05
CA MET A 69 -15.21 6.06 -13.81
C MET A 69 -15.65 5.12 -12.68
N GLY A 70 -16.55 4.17 -12.97
CA GLY A 70 -16.97 3.12 -12.04
C GLY A 70 -15.79 2.28 -11.54
N ALA A 71 -14.97 1.78 -12.47
CA ALA A 71 -13.77 1.01 -12.14
C ALA A 71 -12.78 1.83 -11.28
N ARG A 72 -12.50 3.08 -11.67
CA ARG A 72 -11.57 3.95 -10.92
C ARG A 72 -12.02 4.21 -9.48
N MET A 73 -13.32 4.32 -9.21
CA MET A 73 -13.84 4.45 -7.84
C MET A 73 -13.52 3.23 -6.98
N VAL A 74 -13.65 2.02 -7.53
CA VAL A 74 -13.33 0.78 -6.79
C VAL A 74 -11.83 0.59 -6.64
N ARG A 75 -11.05 0.97 -7.64
CA ARG A 75 -9.58 0.99 -7.56
C ARG A 75 -9.09 1.86 -6.41
N GLU A 76 -9.73 3.01 -6.17
CA GLU A 76 -9.42 3.88 -5.04
C GLU A 76 -9.68 3.20 -3.69
N VAL A 77 -10.76 2.41 -3.59
CA VAL A 77 -11.05 1.60 -2.39
C VAL A 77 -9.92 0.59 -2.15
N ALA A 78 -9.54 -0.17 -3.18
CA ALA A 78 -8.46 -1.15 -3.07
C ALA A 78 -7.12 -0.51 -2.69
N SER A 79 -6.78 0.63 -3.30
CA SER A 79 -5.54 1.36 -3.00
C SER A 79 -5.50 1.83 -1.55
N LYS A 80 -6.56 2.50 -1.08
CA LYS A 80 -6.62 3.01 0.30
C LYS A 80 -6.57 1.89 1.34
N THR A 81 -7.20 0.75 1.06
CA THR A 81 -7.10 -0.42 1.95
C THR A 81 -5.67 -0.94 2.00
N SER A 82 -4.96 -1.00 0.86
CA SER A 82 -3.54 -1.37 0.82
C SER A 82 -2.68 -0.40 1.61
N ASP A 83 -2.91 0.90 1.47
CA ASP A 83 -2.07 1.93 2.09
C ASP A 83 -2.22 1.94 3.62
N VAL A 84 -3.41 1.62 4.14
CA VAL A 84 -3.69 1.63 5.59
C VAL A 84 -3.38 0.29 6.25
N ALA A 85 -3.71 -0.83 5.59
CA ALA A 85 -3.68 -2.15 6.21
C ALA A 85 -2.64 -3.11 5.59
N GLY A 86 -2.15 -2.85 4.38
CA GLY A 86 -1.23 -3.74 3.67
C GLY A 86 -1.85 -5.04 3.11
N ASP A 87 -3.08 -5.38 3.49
CA ASP A 87 -3.83 -6.57 3.04
C ASP A 87 -5.35 -6.28 3.01
N GLY A 88 -6.15 -7.21 2.48
CA GLY A 88 -7.62 -7.16 2.48
C GLY A 88 -8.22 -6.45 1.27
N THR A 89 -7.41 -6.14 0.26
CA THR A 89 -7.79 -5.33 -0.90
C THR A 89 -8.82 -6.03 -1.78
N THR A 90 -8.69 -7.35 -1.97
CA THR A 90 -9.69 -8.18 -2.65
C THR A 90 -11.01 -8.20 -1.87
N THR A 91 -10.95 -8.34 -0.54
CA THR A 91 -12.14 -8.31 0.33
C THR A 91 -12.85 -6.97 0.25
N ALA A 92 -12.11 -5.85 0.34
CA ALA A 92 -12.66 -4.51 0.20
C ALA A 92 -13.33 -4.29 -1.16
N THR A 93 -12.72 -4.80 -2.23
CA THR A 93 -13.28 -4.73 -3.59
C THR A 93 -14.60 -5.49 -3.72
N VAL A 94 -14.69 -6.70 -3.16
CA VAL A 94 -15.90 -7.52 -3.18
C VAL A 94 -17.03 -6.88 -2.35
N LEU A 95 -16.69 -6.34 -1.17
CA LEU A 95 -17.65 -5.62 -0.33
C LEU A 95 -18.16 -4.35 -1.03
N ALA A 96 -17.26 -3.59 -1.66
CA ALA A 96 -17.63 -2.39 -2.42
C ALA A 96 -18.59 -2.73 -3.57
N GLU A 97 -18.32 -3.79 -4.34
CA GLU A 97 -19.23 -4.26 -5.39
C GLU A 97 -20.61 -4.63 -4.83
N ALA A 98 -20.65 -5.40 -3.74
CA ALA A 98 -21.90 -5.86 -3.13
C ALA A 98 -22.74 -4.68 -2.61
N ILE A 99 -22.13 -3.77 -1.85
CA ILE A 99 -22.78 -2.59 -1.28
C ILE A 99 -23.27 -1.66 -2.41
N PHE A 100 -22.46 -1.47 -3.45
CA PHE A 100 -22.85 -0.63 -4.58
C PHE A 100 -24.05 -1.20 -5.34
N ASN A 101 -24.04 -2.51 -5.62
CA ASN A 101 -25.13 -3.18 -6.33
C ASN A 101 -26.45 -3.17 -5.54
N GLU A 102 -26.42 -3.49 -4.26
CA GLU A 102 -27.63 -3.48 -3.42
C GLU A 102 -28.11 -2.06 -3.14
N GLY A 103 -27.20 -1.13 -2.90
CA GLY A 103 -27.53 0.29 -2.75
C GLY A 103 -28.18 0.86 -4.01
N LEU A 104 -27.69 0.48 -5.19
CA LEU A 104 -28.28 0.95 -6.45
C LEU A 104 -29.71 0.42 -6.64
N LYS A 105 -29.96 -0.85 -6.34
CA LYS A 105 -31.31 -1.43 -6.40
C LYS A 105 -32.28 -0.66 -5.49
N ALA A 106 -31.89 -0.39 -4.25
CA ALA A 106 -32.71 0.36 -3.30
C ALA A 106 -33.03 1.78 -3.81
N VAL A 107 -32.05 2.48 -4.39
CA VAL A 107 -32.24 3.82 -4.97
C VAL A 107 -33.18 3.78 -6.18
N VAL A 108 -33.08 2.76 -7.03
CA VAL A 108 -34.03 2.57 -8.15
C VAL A 108 -35.45 2.29 -7.64
N SER A 109 -35.60 1.60 -6.51
CA SER A 109 -36.88 1.40 -5.83
C SER A 109 -37.43 2.64 -5.13
N GLY A 110 -36.77 3.80 -5.25
CA GLY A 110 -37.24 5.08 -4.69
C GLY A 110 -36.73 5.38 -3.27
N ALA A 111 -35.78 4.61 -2.73
CA ALA A 111 -35.16 4.93 -1.45
C ALA A 111 -34.34 6.22 -1.54
N ASN A 112 -34.36 7.02 -0.46
CA ASN A 112 -33.54 8.23 -0.37
C ASN A 112 -32.04 7.86 -0.19
N PRO A 113 -31.15 8.19 -1.16
CA PRO A 113 -29.75 7.80 -1.09
C PRO A 113 -29.01 8.35 0.13
N MET A 114 -29.37 9.56 0.59
CA MET A 114 -28.70 10.22 1.71
C MET A 114 -29.04 9.55 3.03
N LEU A 115 -30.30 9.15 3.23
CA LEU A 115 -30.71 8.41 4.43
C LEU A 115 -30.12 7.00 4.42
N MET A 116 -30.09 6.34 3.27
CA MET A 116 -29.45 5.04 3.12
C MET A 116 -27.97 5.10 3.47
N LYS A 117 -27.24 6.10 2.96
CA LYS A 117 -25.83 6.32 3.28
C LYS A 117 -25.62 6.47 4.80
N ARG A 118 -26.43 7.30 5.46
CA ARG A 118 -26.35 7.49 6.93
C ARG A 118 -26.60 6.17 7.68
N GLY A 119 -27.58 5.38 7.25
CA GLY A 119 -27.84 4.07 7.82
C GLY A 119 -26.67 3.09 7.64
N MET A 120 -26.02 3.11 6.47
CA MET A 120 -24.81 2.31 6.20
C MET A 120 -23.64 2.74 7.09
N GLU A 121 -23.40 4.04 7.27
CA GLU A 121 -22.35 4.56 8.14
C GLU A 121 -22.54 4.11 9.61
N LEU A 122 -23.77 4.17 10.12
CA LEU A 122 -24.11 3.67 11.46
C LEU A 122 -23.89 2.16 11.59
N ALA A 123 -24.32 1.38 10.59
CA ALA A 123 -24.11 -0.06 10.59
C ALA A 123 -22.61 -0.41 10.57
N VAL A 124 -21.81 0.28 9.77
CA VAL A 124 -20.36 0.09 9.73
C VAL A 124 -19.74 0.38 11.10
N SER A 125 -20.12 1.49 11.75
CA SER A 125 -19.62 1.82 13.10
C SER A 125 -19.90 0.68 14.09
N HIS A 126 -21.13 0.21 14.16
CA HIS A 126 -21.52 -0.86 15.09
C HIS A 126 -20.79 -2.19 14.79
N ILE A 127 -20.57 -2.49 13.51
CA ILE A 127 -19.83 -3.70 13.11
C ILE A 127 -18.37 -3.58 13.54
N VAL A 128 -17.74 -2.42 13.35
CA VAL A 128 -16.34 -2.19 13.77
C VAL A 128 -16.20 -2.32 15.28
N ASP A 129 -17.11 -1.72 16.05
CA ASP A 129 -17.12 -1.85 17.51
C ASP A 129 -17.22 -3.32 17.93
N LYS A 130 -18.10 -4.08 17.27
CA LYS A 130 -18.26 -5.50 17.57
C LYS A 130 -17.03 -6.33 17.19
N LEU A 131 -16.35 -5.99 16.10
CA LEU A 131 -15.10 -6.64 15.71
C LEU A 131 -13.98 -6.38 16.72
N HIS A 132 -13.91 -5.17 17.28
CA HIS A 132 -12.98 -4.86 18.37
C HIS A 132 -13.26 -5.68 19.63
N GLU A 133 -14.53 -5.87 20.00
CA GLU A 133 -14.91 -6.74 21.13
C GLU A 133 -14.55 -8.21 20.90
N MET A 134 -14.66 -8.69 19.66
CA MET A 134 -14.33 -10.08 19.29
C MET A 134 -12.83 -10.31 19.12
N SER A 135 -12.05 -9.23 18.99
CA SER A 135 -10.61 -9.29 18.72
C SER A 135 -9.85 -9.95 19.88
N LYS A 136 -8.90 -10.82 19.53
CA LYS A 136 -7.96 -11.44 20.47
C LYS A 136 -6.57 -10.95 20.14
N LYS A 137 -5.84 -10.46 21.14
CA LYS A 137 -4.46 -10.01 20.95
C LYS A 137 -3.58 -11.20 20.55
N CYS A 138 -2.87 -11.06 19.44
CA CYS A 138 -1.82 -11.99 19.04
C CYS A 138 -0.55 -11.66 19.84
N SER A 139 -0.11 -12.59 20.68
CA SER A 139 1.09 -12.43 21.50
C SER A 139 2.03 -13.62 21.46
N SER A 140 1.58 -14.79 21.00
CA SER A 140 2.45 -15.96 20.90
C SER A 140 3.12 -16.03 19.53
N LEU A 141 4.31 -16.64 19.49
CA LEU A 141 5.02 -16.96 18.24
C LEU A 141 4.12 -17.73 17.28
N LYS A 142 3.34 -18.69 17.81
CA LYS A 142 2.39 -19.48 17.02
C LYS A 142 1.30 -18.64 16.37
N ASP A 143 0.79 -17.63 17.07
CA ASP A 143 -0.21 -16.72 16.49
C ASP A 143 0.40 -15.89 15.36
N MET A 144 1.62 -15.36 15.56
CA MET A 144 2.34 -14.59 14.54
C MET A 144 2.64 -15.43 13.29
N GLN A 145 3.12 -16.66 13.50
CA GLN A 145 3.37 -17.63 12.43
C GLN A 145 2.08 -17.97 11.69
N ALA A 146 0.96 -18.18 12.39
CA ALA A 146 -0.33 -18.47 11.76
C ALA A 146 -0.81 -17.31 10.89
N VAL A 147 -0.71 -16.07 11.37
CA VAL A 147 -1.08 -14.87 10.59
C VAL A 147 -0.20 -14.74 9.35
N ALA A 148 1.13 -14.82 9.51
CA ALA A 148 2.07 -14.71 8.41
C ALA A 148 1.88 -15.82 7.36
N THR A 149 1.63 -17.06 7.81
CA THR A 149 1.35 -18.20 6.92
C THR A 149 0.08 -17.98 6.11
N VAL A 150 -1.00 -17.48 6.74
CA VAL A 150 -2.26 -17.21 6.03
C VAL A 150 -2.09 -16.07 5.03
N ALA A 151 -1.40 -14.99 5.40
CA ALA A 151 -1.10 -13.88 4.51
C ALA A 151 -0.23 -14.30 3.31
N ALA A 152 0.71 -15.23 3.53
CA ALA A 152 1.56 -15.81 2.48
C ALA A 152 0.89 -16.93 1.67
N ASN A 153 -0.44 -16.95 1.53
CA ASN A 153 -1.19 -17.97 0.80
C ASN A 153 -0.94 -19.41 1.30
N HIS A 154 -0.85 -19.61 2.61
CA HIS A 154 -0.55 -20.88 3.28
C HIS A 154 0.87 -21.42 3.07
N ASP A 155 1.83 -20.54 2.80
CA ASP A 155 3.25 -20.90 2.81
C ASP A 155 3.80 -20.92 4.25
N SER A 156 4.03 -22.13 4.76
CA SER A 156 4.56 -22.32 6.12
C SER A 156 6.03 -21.95 6.25
N GLU A 157 6.81 -22.02 5.17
CA GLU A 157 8.24 -21.65 5.20
C GLU A 157 8.36 -20.14 5.40
N ILE A 158 7.66 -19.35 4.58
CA ILE A 158 7.59 -17.89 4.70
C ILE A 158 7.02 -17.48 6.07
N GLY A 159 5.92 -18.13 6.50
CA GLY A 159 5.31 -17.82 7.80
C GLY A 159 6.24 -18.06 8.98
N THR A 160 7.10 -19.08 8.91
CA THR A 160 8.09 -19.38 9.95
C THR A 160 9.21 -18.34 9.95
N ILE A 161 9.76 -18.00 8.78
CA ILE A 161 10.83 -17.01 8.63
C ILE A 161 10.38 -15.64 9.18
N ILE A 162 9.17 -15.20 8.83
CA ILE A 162 8.62 -13.93 9.32
C ILE A 162 8.43 -13.96 10.85
N ALA A 163 7.91 -15.05 11.41
CA ALA A 163 7.69 -15.15 12.85
C ALA A 163 9.01 -15.14 13.64
N GLU A 164 10.03 -15.85 13.15
CA GLU A 164 11.39 -15.86 13.74
C GLU A 164 12.05 -14.48 13.66
N ALA A 165 11.89 -13.78 12.53
CA ALA A 165 12.35 -12.41 12.38
C ALA A 165 11.66 -11.51 13.41
N MET A 166 10.32 -11.51 13.48
CA MET A 166 9.55 -10.69 14.43
C MET A 166 9.88 -10.97 15.90
N GLU A 167 10.18 -12.23 16.27
CA GLU A 167 10.59 -12.57 17.64
C GLU A 167 11.96 -11.98 17.99
N LYS A 168 12.91 -11.99 17.05
CA LYS A 168 14.27 -11.47 17.27
C LYS A 168 14.36 -9.95 17.24
N VAL A 169 13.76 -9.29 16.25
CA VAL A 169 13.77 -7.81 16.16
C VAL A 169 12.73 -7.15 17.07
N GLY A 170 11.76 -7.91 17.57
CA GLY A 170 10.68 -7.39 18.39
C GLY A 170 9.57 -6.72 17.56
N LYS A 171 8.49 -6.30 18.23
CA LYS A 171 7.28 -5.77 17.56
C LYS A 171 7.51 -4.48 16.77
N ASP A 172 8.46 -3.67 17.20
CA ASP A 172 8.76 -2.36 16.61
C ASP A 172 10.03 -2.41 15.73
N GLY A 173 10.54 -3.61 15.47
CA GLY A 173 11.73 -3.81 14.67
C GLY A 173 11.44 -3.77 13.18
N VAL A 174 12.48 -3.43 12.40
CA VAL A 174 12.38 -3.28 10.95
C VAL A 174 12.70 -4.60 10.28
N ILE A 175 11.85 -4.99 9.33
CA ILE A 175 12.06 -6.15 8.46
C ILE A 175 12.05 -5.64 7.02
N THR A 176 13.17 -5.81 6.32
CA THR A 176 13.29 -5.52 4.89
C THR A 176 13.29 -6.82 4.09
N VAL A 177 12.84 -6.73 2.83
CA VAL A 177 12.85 -7.85 1.89
C VAL A 177 13.66 -7.45 0.67
N GLU A 178 14.64 -8.30 0.33
CA GLU A 178 15.56 -8.11 -0.79
C GLU A 178 15.52 -9.31 -1.73
N GLU A 179 15.86 -9.09 -3.00
CA GLU A 179 15.91 -10.15 -4.00
C GLU A 179 17.20 -10.97 -3.82
N GLY A 180 17.04 -12.23 -3.39
CA GLY A 180 18.16 -13.13 -3.19
C GLY A 180 18.77 -13.62 -4.50
N LYS A 181 20.10 -13.72 -4.58
CA LYS A 181 20.83 -14.35 -5.69
C LYS A 181 20.79 -15.88 -5.65
N SER A 182 20.29 -16.47 -4.56
CA SER A 182 20.23 -17.91 -4.29
C SER A 182 18.80 -18.43 -4.40
N PHE A 183 18.64 -19.74 -4.62
CA PHE A 183 17.34 -20.42 -4.63
C PHE A 183 16.71 -20.58 -3.24
N LYS A 184 17.49 -20.38 -2.17
CA LYS A 184 17.00 -20.50 -0.80
C LYS A 184 16.67 -19.13 -0.23
N THR A 185 15.51 -19.01 0.39
CA THR A 185 15.15 -17.86 1.22
C THR A 185 16.02 -17.90 2.48
N ALA A 186 16.83 -16.86 2.65
CA ALA A 186 17.64 -16.66 3.84
C ALA A 186 17.17 -15.40 4.57
N HIS A 187 17.44 -15.34 5.87
CA HIS A 187 17.27 -14.12 6.65
C HIS A 187 18.63 -13.78 7.26
N GLU A 188 19.00 -12.51 7.19
CA GLU A 188 20.20 -11.98 7.82
C GLU A 188 19.81 -10.88 8.79
N PHE A 189 20.46 -10.85 9.94
CA PHE A 189 20.27 -9.79 10.92
C PHE A 189 21.41 -8.80 10.72
N VAL A 190 21.05 -7.61 10.23
CA VAL A 190 22.00 -6.50 10.09
C VAL A 190 21.68 -5.49 11.18
N GLU A 191 22.69 -5.04 11.90
CA GLU A 191 22.55 -3.89 12.79
C GLU A 191 22.41 -2.63 11.91
N GLY A 192 21.22 -2.04 11.93
CA GLY A 192 20.87 -0.88 11.14
C GLY A 192 19.93 0.06 11.88
N MET A 193 19.62 1.19 11.26
CA MET A 193 18.76 2.22 11.85
C MET A 193 17.82 2.79 10.78
N GLN A 194 16.53 2.80 11.08
CA GLN A 194 15.50 3.42 10.25
C GLN A 194 14.97 4.68 10.94
N PHE A 195 14.66 5.69 10.14
CA PHE A 195 14.01 6.92 10.58
C PHE A 195 12.78 7.20 9.72
N ASP A 196 11.74 7.83 10.30
CA ASP A 196 10.54 8.27 9.58
C ASP A 196 10.79 9.53 8.73
N ARG A 197 11.77 9.46 7.81
CA ARG A 197 12.12 10.52 6.87
C ARG A 197 12.39 9.91 5.50
N GLY A 198 11.63 10.35 4.51
CA GLY A 198 11.84 10.00 3.10
C GLY A 198 12.79 10.95 2.35
N TYR A 199 12.98 10.69 1.07
CA TYR A 199 13.76 11.55 0.17
C TYR A 199 13.09 12.93 -0.02
N LEU A 200 13.90 13.99 -0.11
CA LEU A 200 13.41 15.36 -0.30
C LEU A 200 12.85 15.61 -1.71
N SER A 201 13.26 14.80 -2.69
CA SER A 201 12.86 14.93 -4.08
C SER A 201 12.64 13.56 -4.71
N PRO A 202 11.55 13.36 -5.49
CA PRO A 202 11.33 12.13 -6.25
C PRO A 202 12.44 11.80 -7.26
N TYR A 203 13.28 12.78 -7.61
CA TYR A 203 14.42 12.56 -8.50
C TYR A 203 15.54 11.69 -7.90
N PHE A 204 15.51 11.43 -6.58
CA PHE A 204 16.46 10.51 -5.94
C PHE A 204 16.08 9.03 -6.12
N ILE A 205 14.91 8.72 -6.68
CA ILE A 205 14.47 7.34 -6.91
C ILE A 205 15.30 6.73 -8.03
N ASN A 206 16.04 5.66 -7.72
CA ASN A 206 16.78 4.87 -8.69
C ASN A 206 16.07 3.55 -9.01
N ASP A 207 15.35 2.95 -8.05
CA ASP A 207 14.39 1.87 -8.31
C ASP A 207 12.98 2.42 -8.51
N LYS A 208 12.59 2.59 -9.78
CA LYS A 208 11.27 3.08 -10.18
C LYS A 208 10.14 2.06 -9.96
N THR A 209 10.49 0.79 -9.74
CA THR A 209 9.52 -0.28 -9.51
C THR A 209 9.08 -0.26 -8.06
N ARG A 210 10.05 -0.19 -7.14
CA ARG A 210 9.81 -0.12 -5.69
C ARG A 210 9.53 1.31 -5.20
N MET A 211 9.82 2.32 -6.02
CA MET A 211 9.76 3.75 -5.65
C MET A 211 10.72 4.11 -4.50
N GLU A 212 11.88 3.47 -4.51
CA GLU A 212 12.91 3.52 -3.46
C GLU A 212 14.22 4.13 -4.00
N CYS A 213 15.05 4.60 -3.06
CA CYS A 213 16.41 5.07 -3.32
C CYS A 213 17.36 4.07 -2.64
N ASP A 214 17.96 3.18 -3.44
CA ASP A 214 18.81 2.10 -2.97
C ASP A 214 20.29 2.41 -3.28
N LEU A 215 21.11 2.57 -2.26
CA LEU A 215 22.49 3.05 -2.41
C LEU A 215 23.45 2.10 -1.71
N GLU A 216 24.32 1.45 -2.50
CA GLU A 216 25.38 0.57 -2.01
C GLU A 216 26.63 1.38 -1.60
N ASP A 217 27.31 0.97 -0.53
CA ASP A 217 28.57 1.54 -0.03
C ASP A 217 28.61 3.09 0.05
N CYS A 218 27.50 3.70 0.47
CA CYS A 218 27.34 5.14 0.46
C CYS A 218 27.86 5.84 1.74
N TYR A 219 28.36 7.05 1.58
CA TYR A 219 28.71 7.91 2.72
C TYR A 219 27.46 8.58 3.30
N ILE A 220 27.37 8.63 4.64
CA ILE A 220 26.30 9.34 5.36
C ILE A 220 26.81 10.70 5.84
N LEU A 221 26.28 11.77 5.26
CA LEU A 221 26.55 13.13 5.76
C LEU A 221 25.57 13.50 6.88
N VAL A 222 26.07 13.65 8.11
CA VAL A 222 25.29 14.13 9.27
C VAL A 222 25.58 15.62 9.51
N HIS A 223 24.55 16.46 9.39
CA HIS A 223 24.68 17.91 9.59
C HIS A 223 23.53 18.46 10.44
N GLU A 224 23.83 19.25 11.47
CA GLU A 224 22.84 19.71 12.47
C GLU A 224 21.96 20.87 11.98
N LYS A 225 22.38 21.60 10.94
CA LYS A 225 21.71 22.82 10.46
C LYS A 225 21.13 22.63 9.06
N LYS A 226 20.23 23.54 8.66
CA LYS A 226 19.68 23.53 7.30
C LYS A 226 20.76 23.93 6.28
N ILE A 227 21.10 23.02 5.37
CA ILE A 227 22.00 23.34 4.25
C ILE A 227 21.23 24.16 3.22
N SER A 228 21.51 25.46 3.19
CA SER A 228 20.80 26.44 2.34
C SER A 228 21.63 26.89 1.13
N ALA A 229 22.95 26.69 1.16
CA ALA A 229 23.87 27.17 0.13
C ALA A 229 24.62 26.00 -0.52
N SER A 230 24.61 25.97 -1.86
CA SER A 230 25.31 24.94 -2.65
C SER A 230 26.82 24.89 -2.38
N LYS A 231 27.43 26.02 -1.99
CA LYS A 231 28.86 26.10 -1.66
C LYS A 231 29.29 25.20 -0.49
N VAL A 232 28.39 24.92 0.45
CA VAL A 232 28.69 24.00 1.58
C VAL A 232 28.79 22.56 1.06
N VAL A 233 27.87 22.17 0.18
CA VAL A 233 27.83 20.84 -0.45
C VAL A 233 29.05 20.60 -1.35
N VAL A 234 29.40 21.59 -2.18
CA VAL A 234 30.50 21.44 -3.16
C VAL A 234 31.86 21.30 -2.48
N ARG A 235 32.08 21.97 -1.33
CA ARG A 235 33.38 21.92 -0.63
C ARG A 235 33.64 20.56 0.03
N GLU A 236 32.59 19.89 0.49
CA GLU A 236 32.68 18.53 1.03
C GLU A 236 32.73 17.47 -0.08
N GLN A 237 31.98 17.65 -1.18
CA GLN A 237 32.13 16.80 -2.38
C GLN A 237 33.52 16.89 -3.03
N SER A 238 34.20 18.05 -2.92
CA SER A 238 35.55 18.24 -3.44
C SER A 238 36.62 17.46 -2.67
N PHE A 239 36.38 17.13 -1.40
CA PHE A 239 37.23 16.19 -0.64
C PHE A 239 37.00 14.74 -1.09
N ASN A 240 35.80 14.42 -1.57
CA ASN A 240 35.39 13.06 -1.95
C ASN A 240 35.66 12.71 -3.41
N ALA A 241 35.81 13.69 -4.32
CA ALA A 241 36.05 13.44 -5.75
C ALA A 241 37.40 12.74 -6.07
N LEU A 242 38.21 12.37 -5.07
CA LEU A 242 39.38 11.51 -5.20
C LEU A 242 39.05 10.00 -5.20
N GLY A 243 37.79 9.61 -4.94
CA GLY A 243 37.28 8.25 -5.12
C GLY A 243 35.84 8.32 -5.63
N GLN A 244 35.55 7.66 -6.75
CA GLN A 244 34.19 7.63 -7.31
C GLN A 244 33.27 6.80 -6.40
N GLU A 245 32.33 7.43 -5.69
CA GLU A 245 31.21 6.75 -5.01
C GLU A 245 30.10 7.73 -4.60
N GLU A 246 28.85 7.26 -4.57
CA GLU A 246 27.64 8.07 -4.36
C GLU A 246 27.43 8.43 -2.86
N THR A 247 26.99 9.65 -2.57
CA THR A 247 26.84 10.17 -1.19
C THR A 247 25.36 10.25 -0.79
N LEU A 248 24.97 9.61 0.31
CA LEU A 248 23.63 9.67 0.88
C LEU A 248 23.56 10.78 1.95
N ARG A 249 22.59 11.70 1.79
CA ARG A 249 22.43 12.84 2.69
C ARG A 249 21.34 12.54 3.72
N VAL A 250 21.72 12.25 4.96
CA VAL A 250 20.78 12.02 6.07
C VAL A 250 20.80 13.21 7.03
N GLU A 251 19.76 14.03 7.00
CA GLU A 251 19.61 15.16 7.92
C GLU A 251 19.02 14.66 9.25
N ILE A 252 19.88 14.22 10.18
CA ILE A 252 19.48 13.84 11.54
C ILE A 252 19.33 15.11 12.39
N GLN A 253 18.09 15.57 12.55
CA GLN A 253 17.77 16.67 13.44
C GLN A 253 17.58 16.13 14.88
N LEU A 254 18.63 16.22 15.71
CA LEU A 254 18.52 15.88 17.13
C LEU A 254 17.51 16.82 17.82
N PRO A 255 16.62 16.33 18.70
CA PRO A 255 15.71 17.19 19.44
C PRO A 255 16.52 18.03 20.43
N ARG A 256 16.73 19.31 20.09
CA ARG A 256 17.15 20.30 21.08
C ARG A 256 16.01 20.45 22.08
N GLY A 257 16.26 20.02 23.31
CA GLY A 257 15.38 20.26 24.44
C GLY A 257 14.93 21.72 24.47
N ARG A 258 13.61 21.92 24.48
CA ARG A 258 13.01 23.16 24.96
C ARG A 258 12.30 22.85 26.26
N VAL A 259 12.97 23.25 27.34
CA VAL A 259 12.30 23.69 28.56
C VAL A 259 11.20 24.66 28.12
N ASN A 260 9.97 24.38 28.53
CA ASN A 260 8.81 25.20 28.26
C ASN A 260 8.69 26.23 29.38
N PRO A 261 8.99 27.53 29.19
CA PRO A 261 8.50 28.55 30.09
C PRO A 261 7.11 28.94 29.60
N LEU A 262 6.09 28.48 30.31
CA LEU A 262 4.75 29.05 30.48
C LEU A 262 3.73 27.93 30.71
N LEU A 263 3.64 27.51 31.97
CA LEU A 263 2.42 27.06 32.64
C LEU A 263 2.65 27.36 34.13
N GLU A 264 2.00 28.43 34.63
CA GLU A 264 1.38 28.39 35.96
C GLU A 264 0.20 27.42 35.91
#